data_AF-A0A3E5GUP2-F1
#
_entry.id   AF-A0A3E5GUP2-F1
#
_cell.length_a   1.000
_cell.length_b   1.000
_cell.length_c   1.000
_cell.angle_alpha   90.00
_cell.angle_beta   90.00
_cell.angle_gamma   90.00
#
_symmetry.space_group_name_H-M   'P 1'
#
loop_
_entity.id
_entity.type
_entity.pdbx_description
1 polymer ?
#
loop_
_entity_poly.entity_id
_entity_poly.type
_entity_poly.pdbx_seq_one_letter_code
_entity_poly.pdbx_strand_id
1 'polypeptide(L)'
;MKNLPKDNEKYLRKDIHGNEHIAGSIFLEGLNQSDFFDLYNIIYGHNMNNGSMFGSLKKYKDEGFWKKNQYFTVYTESTAYRYQIFSYENAIVGSNVYKVGYQPGEEYQTFIDEMVKNSDFDTGIRSKSSNKILTLSTCTGNGYSKRFAVHAVCIDTQKISEE
;
A
#
# COMPACT_ATOMS: atom_id res chain seq x y z
N MET A 1 3.97 -10.80 24.22
CA MET A 1 3.01 -10.46 23.14
C MET A 1 3.03 -8.95 22.99
N LYS A 2 3.67 -8.43 21.93
CA LYS A 2 3.75 -6.98 21.70
C LYS A 2 2.43 -6.52 21.09
N ASN A 3 1.78 -5.58 21.74
CA ASN A 3 0.54 -4.93 21.28
C ASN A 3 0.73 -4.43 19.83
N LEU A 4 0.01 -5.01 18.87
CA LEU A 4 -0.25 -4.30 17.61
C LEU A 4 -1.13 -3.08 17.94
N PRO A 5 -0.93 -1.93 17.30
CA PRO A 5 -1.72 -0.74 17.57
C PRO A 5 -3.20 -1.05 17.31
N LYS A 6 -4.06 -0.68 18.26
CA LYS A 6 -5.53 -0.91 18.27
C LYS A 6 -6.30 -0.45 17.02
N ASP A 7 -5.67 0.26 16.07
CA ASP A 7 -6.35 0.86 14.92
C ASP A 7 -6.41 -0.02 13.67
N ASN A 8 -5.41 -0.88 13.43
CA ASN A 8 -5.37 -1.71 12.21
C ASN A 8 -6.45 -2.81 12.19
N GLU A 9 -7.08 -3.10 13.33
CA GLU A 9 -8.21 -4.01 13.43
C GLU A 9 -9.57 -3.29 13.32
N LYS A 10 -9.60 -1.98 13.60
CA LYS A 10 -10.85 -1.20 13.73
C LYS A 10 -11.64 -1.16 12.43
N TYR A 11 -10.97 -0.85 11.32
CA TYR A 11 -11.60 -0.74 10.00
C TYR A 11 -11.57 -2.05 9.19
N LEU A 12 -11.02 -3.12 9.79
CA LEU A 12 -11.01 -4.43 9.17
C LEU A 12 -12.42 -5.01 9.05
N ARG A 13 -13.34 -4.71 9.96
CA ARG A 13 -14.73 -5.20 9.90
C ARG A 13 -15.75 -4.08 10.01
N LYS A 14 -15.33 -2.84 9.75
CA LYS A 14 -16.20 -1.67 9.84
C LYS A 14 -16.19 -0.88 8.54
N ASP A 15 -17.37 -0.40 8.15
CA ASP A 15 -17.50 0.60 7.10
C ASP A 15 -16.96 1.97 7.56
N ILE A 16 -17.02 2.97 6.68
CA ILE A 16 -16.53 4.33 6.95
C ILE A 16 -17.32 5.05 8.06
N HIS A 17 -18.53 4.59 8.37
CA HIS A 17 -19.38 5.12 9.44
C HIS A 17 -19.17 4.38 10.76
N GLY A 18 -18.34 3.33 10.78
CA GLY A 18 -18.05 2.52 11.96
C GLY A 18 -19.03 1.37 12.19
N ASN A 19 -19.94 1.09 11.25
CA ASN A 19 -20.87 -0.05 11.33
C ASN A 19 -20.17 -1.34 10.91
N GLU A 20 -20.54 -2.46 11.51
CA GLU A 20 -20.01 -3.77 11.13
C GLU A 20 -20.32 -4.09 9.66
N HIS A 21 -19.30 -4.38 8.86
CA HIS A 21 -19.42 -4.70 7.45
C HIS A 21 -18.31 -5.66 7.03
N ILE A 22 -18.67 -6.76 6.36
CA ILE A 22 -17.72 -7.83 6.00
C ILE A 22 -16.62 -7.36 5.03
N ALA A 23 -16.93 -6.39 4.17
CA ALA A 23 -15.94 -5.82 3.26
C ALA A 23 -15.02 -4.79 3.94
N GLY A 24 -15.28 -4.45 5.21
CA GLY A 24 -14.53 -3.43 5.96
C GLY A 24 -14.44 -2.10 5.21
N SER A 25 -13.31 -1.41 5.42
CA SER A 25 -12.94 -0.19 4.70
C SER A 25 -11.54 -0.31 4.09
N ILE A 26 -11.21 0.64 3.21
CA ILE A 26 -9.82 0.92 2.84
C ILE A 26 -9.24 1.83 3.93
N PHE A 27 -8.10 1.49 4.53
CA PHE A 27 -7.55 2.25 5.67
C PHE A 27 -6.02 2.33 5.65
N LEU A 28 -5.50 3.44 6.18
CA LEU A 28 -4.06 3.67 6.36
C LEU A 28 -3.54 2.89 7.58
N GLU A 29 -2.30 2.42 7.52
CA GLU A 29 -1.56 1.87 8.66
C GLU A 29 -1.55 2.84 9.84
N GLY A 30 -1.97 2.39 11.02
CA GLY A 30 -2.19 3.24 12.19
C GLY A 30 -0.93 3.84 12.82
N LEU A 31 0.26 3.41 12.38
CA LEU A 31 1.53 4.06 12.72
C LEU A 31 1.96 5.14 11.72
N ASN A 32 1.28 5.25 10.57
CA ASN A 32 1.55 6.32 9.61
C ASN A 32 0.85 7.62 9.99
N GLN A 33 1.46 8.74 9.60
CA GLN A 33 0.85 10.07 9.70
C GLN A 33 -0.35 10.16 8.74
N SER A 34 -1.47 10.70 9.22
CA SER A 34 -2.74 10.75 8.47
C SER A 34 -2.70 11.63 7.22
N ASP A 35 -1.72 12.53 7.12
CA ASP A 35 -1.47 13.40 5.98
C ASP A 35 -0.54 12.77 4.94
N PHE A 36 -0.21 11.48 5.08
CA PHE A 36 0.74 10.75 4.24
C PHE A 36 2.14 11.35 4.25
N PHE A 37 2.56 12.10 5.28
CA PHE A 37 3.89 12.74 5.31
C PHE A 37 5.05 11.74 5.32
N ASP A 38 4.87 10.54 5.88
CA ASP A 38 5.92 9.51 5.97
C ASP A 38 6.49 9.12 4.60
N LEU A 39 7.75 8.71 4.56
CA LEU A 39 8.35 8.21 3.32
C LEU A 39 7.72 6.89 2.89
N TYR A 40 7.36 6.02 3.83
CA TYR A 40 6.73 4.74 3.54
C TYR A 40 5.37 4.63 4.22
N ASN A 41 4.33 4.57 3.38
CA ASN A 41 2.95 4.44 3.82
C ASN A 41 2.37 3.11 3.36
N ILE A 42 1.43 2.55 4.13
CA ILE A 42 0.72 1.33 3.77
C ILE A 42 -0.78 1.58 3.86
N ILE A 43 -1.50 1.33 2.76
CA ILE A 43 -2.96 1.26 2.76
C ILE A 43 -3.37 -0.21 2.68
N TYR A 44 -4.34 -0.56 3.50
CA TYR A 44 -4.94 -1.88 3.57
C TYR A 44 -6.35 -1.89 2.98
N GLY A 45 -6.74 -3.03 2.43
CA GLY A 45 -8.09 -3.27 1.94
C GLY A 45 -8.37 -4.75 1.72
N HIS A 46 -9.60 -5.22 1.87
CA HIS A 46 -9.91 -6.65 1.72
C HIS A 46 -9.69 -7.18 0.31
N ASN A 47 -9.23 -8.44 0.22
CA ASN A 47 -9.17 -9.19 -1.03
C ASN A 47 -10.54 -9.82 -1.37
N MET A 48 -11.51 -8.99 -1.79
CA MET A 48 -12.87 -9.47 -2.06
C MET A 48 -12.95 -10.29 -3.36
N ASN A 49 -13.70 -11.40 -3.33
CA ASN A 49 -13.86 -12.30 -4.49
C ASN A 49 -14.57 -11.63 -5.67
N ASN A 50 -15.48 -10.69 -5.41
CA ASN A 50 -16.18 -9.91 -6.44
C ASN A 50 -15.33 -8.75 -7.00
N GLY A 51 -14.08 -8.59 -6.55
CA GLY A 51 -13.16 -7.57 -7.02
C GLY A 51 -13.30 -6.19 -6.38
N SER A 52 -14.25 -5.97 -5.47
CA SER A 52 -14.34 -4.72 -4.70
C SER A 52 -13.15 -4.56 -3.74
N MET A 53 -13.03 -3.37 -3.14
CA MET A 53 -11.91 -3.02 -2.25
C MET A 53 -10.57 -3.25 -2.97
N PHE A 54 -9.69 -4.09 -2.44
CA PHE A 54 -8.42 -4.47 -3.08
C PHE A 54 -8.47 -5.85 -3.73
N GLY A 55 -9.66 -6.44 -3.90
CA GLY A 55 -9.83 -7.72 -4.59
C GLY A 55 -9.37 -7.71 -6.07
N SER A 56 -9.32 -6.54 -6.69
CA SER A 56 -8.83 -6.34 -8.06
C SER A 56 -7.32 -6.25 -8.17
N LEU A 57 -6.57 -6.04 -7.08
CA LEU A 57 -5.10 -5.94 -7.14
C LEU A 57 -4.46 -7.22 -7.70
N LYS A 58 -5.03 -8.39 -7.43
CA LYS A 58 -4.50 -9.66 -7.97
C LYS A 58 -4.41 -9.72 -9.50
N LYS A 59 -5.12 -8.83 -10.22
CA LYS A 59 -5.04 -8.70 -11.68
C LYS A 59 -3.65 -8.26 -12.17
N TYR A 60 -2.78 -7.72 -11.31
CA TYR A 60 -1.38 -7.45 -11.69
C TYR A 60 -0.60 -8.73 -12.05
N LYS A 61 -1.09 -9.91 -11.67
CA LYS A 61 -0.54 -11.20 -12.12
C LYS A 61 -0.95 -11.57 -13.54
N ASP A 62 -1.96 -10.91 -14.11
CA ASP A 62 -2.43 -11.18 -15.46
C ASP A 62 -1.50 -10.50 -16.47
N GLU A 63 -1.16 -11.22 -17.53
CA GLU A 63 -0.24 -10.74 -18.55
C GLU A 63 -0.72 -9.40 -19.17
N GLY A 64 0.17 -8.42 -19.21
CA GLY A 64 -0.10 -7.11 -19.80
C GLY A 64 -1.02 -6.20 -18.97
N PHE A 65 -1.55 -6.64 -17.82
CA PHE A 65 -2.38 -5.79 -16.96
C PHE A 65 -1.60 -4.56 -16.47
N TRP A 66 -0.38 -4.75 -15.98
CA TRP A 66 0.48 -3.66 -15.52
C TRP A 66 0.71 -2.61 -16.61
N LYS A 67 0.98 -3.03 -17.88
CA LYS A 67 1.22 -2.10 -19.00
C LYS A 67 0.07 -1.12 -19.23
N LYS A 68 -1.16 -1.49 -18.87
CA LYS A 68 -2.36 -0.65 -19.00
C LYS A 68 -2.72 0.10 -17.71
N ASN A 69 -2.15 -0.30 -16.56
CA ASN A 69 -2.55 0.15 -15.23
C ASN A 69 -1.30 0.46 -14.38
N GLN A 70 -0.45 1.38 -14.83
CA GLN A 70 0.82 1.68 -14.15
C GLN A 70 0.68 2.69 -13.01
N TYR A 71 -0.46 3.36 -12.88
CA TYR A 71 -0.62 4.52 -12.02
C TYR A 71 -1.90 4.45 -11.19
N PHE A 72 -1.86 5.09 -10.03
CA PHE A 72 -3.05 5.46 -9.27
C PHE A 72 -2.81 6.80 -8.58
N THR A 73 -3.89 7.41 -8.06
CA THR A 73 -3.83 8.67 -7.34
C THR A 73 -4.46 8.50 -5.95
N VAL A 74 -3.82 9.06 -4.94
CA VAL A 74 -4.38 9.20 -3.59
C VAL A 74 -4.73 10.67 -3.40
N TYR A 75 -5.97 10.94 -3.03
CA TYR A 75 -6.44 12.27 -2.68
C TYR A 75 -6.57 12.37 -1.15
N THR A 76 -5.94 13.39 -0.57
CA THR A 76 -6.27 13.90 0.76
C THR A 76 -7.14 15.15 0.60
N GLU A 77 -7.58 15.73 1.72
CA GLU A 77 -8.34 16.98 1.70
C GLU A 77 -7.60 18.12 0.97
N SER A 78 -6.27 18.15 1.07
CA SER A 78 -5.45 19.27 0.58
C SER A 78 -4.50 18.90 -0.54
N THR A 79 -4.32 17.62 -0.87
CA THR A 79 -3.25 17.16 -1.76
C THR A 79 -3.64 15.94 -2.60
N ALA A 80 -3.31 15.98 -3.88
CA ALA A 80 -3.34 14.84 -4.78
C ALA A 80 -1.92 14.29 -4.98
N TYR A 81 -1.71 13.01 -4.68
CA TYR A 81 -0.45 12.29 -4.85
C TYR A 81 -0.58 11.28 -5.99
N ARG A 82 0.20 11.46 -7.05
CA ARG A 82 0.23 10.49 -8.15
C ARG A 82 1.35 9.48 -7.92
N TYR A 83 0.99 8.21 -7.97
CA TYR A 83 1.91 7.10 -7.76
C TYR A 83 2.09 6.28 -9.04
N GLN A 84 3.31 5.81 -9.28
CA GLN A 84 3.64 4.86 -10.33
C GLN A 84 4.07 3.53 -9.70
N ILE A 85 3.42 2.44 -10.12
CA ILE A 85 3.67 1.09 -9.60
C ILE A 85 4.98 0.55 -10.18
N PHE A 86 5.90 0.19 -9.29
CA PHE A 86 7.21 -0.35 -9.66
C PHE A 86 7.42 -1.81 -9.24
N SER A 87 6.62 -2.32 -8.30
CA SER A 87 6.71 -3.71 -7.84
C SER A 87 5.36 -4.22 -7.34
N TYR A 88 5.16 -5.54 -7.41
CA TYR A 88 4.08 -6.27 -6.76
C TYR A 88 4.49 -7.70 -6.43
N GLU A 89 4.06 -8.20 -5.28
CA GLU A 89 4.47 -9.51 -4.75
C GLU A 89 3.43 -10.13 -3.79
N ASN A 90 3.66 -11.39 -3.40
CA ASN A 90 2.95 -12.02 -2.28
C ASN A 90 3.79 -11.89 -1.00
N ALA A 91 3.73 -10.71 -0.37
CA ALA A 91 4.50 -10.34 0.81
C ALA A 91 4.13 -11.20 2.03
N ILE A 92 5.14 -11.59 2.80
CA ILE A 92 4.97 -12.34 4.06
C ILE A 92 4.48 -11.40 5.16
N VAL A 93 3.44 -11.80 5.88
CA VAL A 93 2.93 -11.05 7.04
C VAL A 93 4.03 -10.93 8.11
N GLY A 94 4.30 -9.71 8.57
CA GLY A 94 5.37 -9.42 9.54
C GLY A 94 6.78 -9.22 8.94
N SER A 95 6.93 -9.30 7.61
CA SER A 95 8.16 -8.91 6.91
C SER A 95 8.42 -7.40 6.95
N ASN A 96 9.55 -6.96 6.38
CA ASN A 96 9.89 -5.54 6.25
C ASN A 96 8.83 -4.72 5.51
N VAL A 97 8.05 -5.35 4.60
CA VAL A 97 6.90 -4.71 3.93
C VAL A 97 5.91 -4.08 4.91
N TYR A 98 5.80 -4.61 6.14
CA TYR A 98 4.87 -4.14 7.16
C TYR A 98 5.55 -3.37 8.31
N LYS A 99 6.78 -2.88 8.08
CA LYS A 99 7.46 -1.95 8.98
C LYS A 99 7.38 -0.54 8.39
N VAL A 100 7.01 0.44 9.19
CA VAL A 100 6.96 1.87 8.79
C VAL A 100 7.97 2.68 9.59
N GLY A 101 8.10 3.97 9.28
CA GLY A 101 9.04 4.89 9.96
C GLY A 101 10.43 4.99 9.32
N TYR A 102 10.61 4.44 8.11
CA TYR A 102 11.84 4.57 7.33
C TYR A 102 12.25 6.03 7.11
N GLN A 103 13.55 6.28 7.15
CA GLN A 103 14.20 7.55 6.84
C GLN A 103 15.06 7.42 5.57
N PRO A 104 15.41 8.52 4.88
CA PRO A 104 16.33 8.45 3.75
C PRO A 104 17.67 7.87 4.18
N GLY A 105 18.20 6.92 3.41
CA GLY A 105 19.46 6.25 3.73
C GLY A 105 19.56 4.84 3.18
N GLU A 106 20.63 4.14 3.54
CA GLU A 106 20.96 2.80 3.04
C GLU A 106 19.94 1.74 3.45
N GLU A 107 19.41 1.81 4.67
CA GLU A 107 18.39 0.86 5.15
C GLU A 107 17.14 0.94 4.27
N TYR A 108 16.66 2.16 4.02
CA TYR A 108 15.47 2.34 3.20
C TYR A 108 15.75 2.00 1.73
N GLN A 109 16.93 2.33 1.20
CA GLN A 109 17.30 1.91 -0.16
C GLN A 109 17.33 0.38 -0.28
N THR A 110 17.92 -0.31 0.69
CA THR A 110 17.97 -1.78 0.72
C THR A 110 16.56 -2.38 0.69
N PHE A 111 15.65 -1.82 1.47
CA PHE A 111 14.25 -2.24 1.47
C PHE A 111 13.54 -2.01 0.13
N ILE A 112 13.80 -0.87 -0.53
CA ILE A 112 13.27 -0.59 -1.88
C ILE A 112 13.81 -1.60 -2.90
N ASP A 113 15.11 -1.91 -2.82
CA ASP A 113 15.75 -2.86 -3.72
C ASP A 113 15.23 -4.29 -3.47
N GLU A 114 14.91 -4.64 -2.23
CA GLU A 114 14.22 -5.89 -1.88
C GLU A 114 12.83 -5.97 -2.54
N MET A 115 12.04 -4.89 -2.53
CA MET A 115 10.74 -4.85 -3.22
C MET A 115 10.89 -5.10 -4.71
N VAL A 116 11.89 -4.49 -5.36
CA VAL A 116 12.16 -4.70 -6.79
C VAL A 116 12.56 -6.15 -7.05
N LYS A 117 13.47 -6.70 -6.23
CA LYS A 117 13.97 -8.07 -6.34
C LYS A 117 12.89 -9.13 -6.15
N ASN A 118 11.96 -8.91 -5.23
CA ASN A 118 10.89 -9.85 -4.92
C ASN A 118 9.68 -9.72 -5.85
N SER A 119 9.67 -8.73 -6.75
CA SER A 119 8.51 -8.49 -7.60
C SER A 119 8.25 -9.65 -8.56
N ASP A 120 6.98 -9.96 -8.76
CA ASP A 120 6.52 -10.92 -9.77
C ASP A 120 6.83 -10.45 -11.22
N PHE A 121 7.17 -9.16 -11.43
CA PHE A 121 7.46 -8.58 -12.74
C PHE A 121 8.45 -7.41 -12.65
N ASP A 122 9.51 -7.42 -13.48
CA ASP A 122 10.43 -6.28 -13.57
C ASP A 122 9.83 -5.16 -14.44
N THR A 123 9.42 -4.08 -13.78
CA THR A 123 8.87 -2.88 -14.41
C THR A 123 9.94 -1.99 -15.07
N GLY A 124 11.22 -2.23 -14.78
CA GLY A 124 12.33 -1.34 -15.14
C GLY A 124 12.42 -0.05 -14.31
N ILE A 125 11.45 0.21 -13.41
CA ILE A 125 11.44 1.40 -12.57
C ILE A 125 12.30 1.13 -11.33
N ARG A 126 13.14 2.10 -10.97
CA ARG A 126 14.00 2.04 -9.78
C ARG A 126 13.83 3.33 -8.97
N SER A 127 13.41 3.17 -7.72
CA SER A 127 13.15 4.27 -6.79
C SER A 127 14.38 4.50 -5.91
N LYS A 128 14.52 5.73 -5.39
CA LYS A 128 15.59 6.12 -4.47
C LYS A 128 15.03 6.25 -3.05
N SER A 129 15.89 6.11 -2.05
CA SER A 129 15.52 6.28 -0.64
C SER A 129 15.04 7.69 -0.25
N SER A 130 15.14 8.67 -1.15
CA SER A 130 14.52 9.99 -0.98
C SER A 130 13.07 10.06 -1.48
N ASN A 131 12.60 9.03 -2.19
CA ASN A 131 11.24 9.02 -2.74
C ASN A 131 10.23 8.52 -1.70
N LYS A 132 9.01 9.06 -1.79
CA LYS A 132 7.86 8.53 -1.05
C LYS A 132 7.33 7.28 -1.75
N ILE A 133 7.09 6.23 -0.99
CA ILE A 133 6.52 4.96 -1.44
C ILE A 133 5.21 4.70 -0.71
N LEU A 134 4.24 4.20 -1.47
CA LEU A 134 2.98 3.70 -0.96
C LEU A 134 2.82 2.23 -1.33
N THR A 135 2.47 1.41 -0.34
CA THR A 135 2.06 0.02 -0.54
C THR A 135 0.55 -0.10 -0.43
N LEU A 136 -0.09 -0.68 -1.44
CA LEU A 136 -1.46 -1.18 -1.34
C LEU A 136 -1.39 -2.67 -0.99
N SER A 137 -1.81 -3.05 0.22
CA SER A 137 -1.76 -4.43 0.69
C SER A 137 -3.17 -4.98 0.87
N THR A 138 -3.44 -6.14 0.29
CA THR A 138 -4.66 -6.86 0.63
C THR A 138 -4.64 -7.29 2.10
N CYS A 139 -5.75 -7.13 2.81
CA CYS A 139 -6.04 -7.83 4.05
C CYS A 139 -6.69 -9.17 3.72
N THR A 140 -6.21 -10.20 4.39
CA THR A 140 -6.81 -11.54 4.39
C THR A 140 -7.15 -11.87 5.84
N GLY A 141 -8.23 -12.64 6.06
CA GLY A 141 -8.65 -13.05 7.40
C GLY A 141 -7.57 -13.81 8.18
N ASN A 142 -7.84 -14.13 9.45
CA ASN A 142 -6.88 -14.84 10.31
C ASN A 142 -6.43 -16.17 9.68
N GLY A 143 -5.11 -16.40 9.62
CA GLY A 143 -4.51 -17.67 9.19
C GLY A 143 -3.70 -17.65 7.90
N TYR A 144 -3.77 -16.57 7.10
CA TYR A 144 -2.95 -16.45 5.89
C TYR A 144 -1.56 -15.87 6.22
N SER A 145 -0.51 -16.54 5.73
CA SER A 145 0.88 -16.13 5.94
C SER A 145 1.37 -15.08 4.93
N LYS A 146 0.59 -14.82 3.88
CA LYS A 146 0.93 -13.89 2.80
C LYS A 146 -0.24 -13.01 2.40
N ARG A 147 0.08 -11.82 1.92
CA ARG A 147 -0.85 -10.82 1.39
C ARG A 147 -0.34 -10.35 0.03
N PHE A 148 -1.23 -10.04 -0.90
CA PHE A 148 -0.81 -9.43 -2.15
C PHE A 148 -0.53 -7.95 -1.92
N ALA A 149 0.68 -7.52 -2.26
CA ALA A 149 1.17 -6.16 -2.07
C ALA A 149 1.54 -5.55 -3.42
N VAL A 150 1.18 -4.29 -3.62
CA VAL A 150 1.55 -3.48 -4.77
C VAL A 150 2.28 -2.24 -4.26
N HIS A 151 3.52 -2.04 -4.71
CA HIS A 151 4.40 -0.96 -4.29
C HIS A 151 4.53 0.09 -5.38
N ALA A 152 4.35 1.35 -5.01
CA ALA A 152 4.38 2.45 -5.94
C ALA A 152 5.15 3.65 -5.40
N VAL A 153 5.83 4.35 -6.29
CA VAL A 153 6.62 5.54 -5.99
C VAL A 153 5.82 6.80 -6.33
N CYS A 154 5.84 7.79 -5.45
CA CYS A 154 5.21 9.08 -5.71
C CYS A 154 6.02 9.82 -6.78
N ILE A 155 5.35 10.20 -7.88
CA ILE A 155 5.97 10.89 -9.02
C ILE A 155 5.48 12.33 -9.19
N ASP A 156 4.38 12.69 -8.54
CA ASP A 156 3.83 14.04 -8.59
C ASP A 156 2.98 14.33 -7.35
N THR A 157 3.00 15.58 -6.89
CA THR A 157 2.23 16.06 -5.74
C THR A 157 1.64 17.42 -6.07
N GLN A 158 0.31 17.52 -6.03
CA GLN A 158 -0.41 18.75 -6.34
C GLN A 158 -1.27 19.17 -5.16
N LYS A 159 -1.11 20.41 -4.70
CA LYS A 159 -2.02 20.97 -3.70
C LYS A 159 -3.39 21.22 -4.34
N ILE A 160 -4.43 20.79 -3.66
CA ILE A 160 -5.82 21.08 -3.99
C ILE A 160 -6.10 22.42 -3.32
N SER A 161 -6.23 23.49 -4.10
CA SER A 161 -6.67 24.78 -3.58
C SER A 161 -8.15 24.70 -3.24
N GLU A 162 -8.52 25.12 -2.04
CA GLU A 162 -9.90 25.56 -1.76
C GLU A 162 -10.09 26.88 -2.54
N GLU A 163 -11.08 26.91 -3.44
CA GLU A 163 -11.56 28.16 -4.05
C GLU A 163 -12.30 29.03 -3.03
#